data_AF-A0A138AUI4-F1
#
_entry.id   AF-A0A138AUI4-F1
#
_cell.length_a   1.000
_cell.length_b   1.000
_cell.length_c   1.000
_cell.angle_alpha   90.00
_cell.angle_beta   90.00
_cell.angle_gamma   90.00
#
_symmetry.space_group_name_H-M   'P 1'
#
loop_
_entity.id
_entity.type
_entity.pdbx_description
1 polymer ?
#
loop_
_entity_poly.entity_id
_entity_poly.type
_entity_poly.pdbx_seq_one_letter_code
_entity_poly.pdbx_strand_id
1 'polypeptide(L)'
;MVSVRAWAGPTAAVVGVGAIVGSTLVLAVTGRGLRYTADSMDTISWWQPWAPAVAGLLAALAFPVDARDPATPSNPLPQAWALLTCGVAFASALIVLGPAEPNYTVLKLGLLLAVPVVVFAVARRRGAAWPDPTVEARWSPAPAVIAYLAVYLSLAEERDSFLAGVPVADSAVLLLGGFAMNALLEEVFYRRWLLTRWRAALGPWPAVAISAIVWAAWHIAIQGSGNLAGDAVNVLANQGVSGLFLGFLWLRYRVMWPLLVIHGVWNANPVQLLAG
;
A
#
# COMPACT_ATOMS: atom_id res chain seq x y z
N MET A 1 37.76 -3.72 3.01
CA MET A 1 36.67 -3.96 2.04
C MET A 1 35.34 -3.76 2.75
N VAL A 2 34.74 -2.57 2.63
CA VAL A 2 33.34 -2.36 3.06
C VAL A 2 32.49 -3.23 2.13
N SER A 3 31.94 -4.33 2.66
CA SER A 3 31.28 -5.34 1.81
C SER A 3 30.10 -4.71 1.05
N VAL A 4 29.86 -5.17 -0.18
CA VAL A 4 28.74 -4.77 -1.05
C VAL A 4 27.38 -4.74 -0.32
N ARG A 5 27.21 -5.55 0.75
CA ARG A 5 26.01 -5.56 1.60
C ARG A 5 25.77 -4.26 2.37
N ALA A 6 26.81 -3.50 2.72
CA ALA A 6 26.68 -2.26 3.49
C ALA A 6 25.95 -1.16 2.69
N TRP A 7 26.06 -1.19 1.35
CA TRP A 7 25.50 -0.17 0.47
C TRP A 7 24.16 -0.59 -0.15
N ALA A 8 23.90 -1.90 -0.26
CA ALA A 8 22.69 -2.40 -0.90
C ALA A 8 21.38 -1.83 -0.31
N GLY A 9 21.30 -1.72 1.03
CA GLY A 9 20.16 -1.12 1.72
C GLY A 9 20.00 0.36 1.35
N PRO A 10 20.93 1.25 1.74
CA PRO A 10 20.84 2.67 1.43
C PRO A 10 20.59 2.97 -0.05
N THR A 11 21.26 2.27 -0.96
CA THR A 11 21.04 2.43 -2.40
C THR A 11 19.60 2.09 -2.80
N ALA A 12 19.04 0.97 -2.33
CA ALA A 12 17.66 0.61 -2.63
C ALA A 12 16.65 1.64 -2.07
N ALA A 13 16.90 2.18 -0.88
CA ALA A 13 16.07 3.25 -0.33
C ALA A 13 16.14 4.53 -1.19
N VAL A 14 17.33 4.99 -1.52
CA VAL A 14 17.55 6.21 -2.32
C VAL A 14 16.94 6.07 -3.70
N VAL A 15 17.18 4.96 -4.40
CA VAL A 15 16.60 4.70 -5.73
C VAL A 15 15.09 4.64 -5.65
N GLY A 16 14.52 3.91 -4.67
CA GLY A 16 13.09 3.72 -4.62
C GLY A 16 12.30 4.97 -4.20
N VAL A 17 12.74 5.65 -3.14
CA VAL A 17 12.15 6.94 -2.73
C VAL A 17 12.40 8.00 -3.80
N GLY A 18 13.61 8.02 -4.37
CA GLY A 18 13.97 8.94 -5.46
C GLY A 18 13.12 8.74 -6.71
N ALA A 19 12.75 7.50 -7.07
CA ALA A 19 11.84 7.24 -8.19
C ALA A 19 10.43 7.79 -7.93
N ILE A 20 9.92 7.69 -6.71
CA ILE A 20 8.61 8.23 -6.32
C ILE A 20 8.62 9.77 -6.37
N VAL A 21 9.59 10.39 -5.69
CA VAL A 21 9.75 11.85 -5.68
C VAL A 21 10.01 12.38 -7.10
N GLY A 22 10.90 11.73 -7.85
CA GLY A 22 11.21 12.08 -9.23
C GLY A 22 9.98 12.00 -10.14
N SER A 23 9.14 10.99 -9.98
CA SER A 23 7.88 10.87 -10.72
C SER A 23 6.92 12.03 -10.42
N THR A 24 6.77 12.41 -9.15
CA THR A 24 5.99 13.60 -8.77
C THR A 24 6.58 14.88 -9.38
N LEU A 25 7.89 15.06 -9.36
CA LEU A 25 8.56 16.22 -9.95
C LEU A 25 8.34 16.30 -11.47
N VAL A 26 8.38 15.17 -12.17
CA VAL A 26 8.07 15.11 -13.62
C VAL A 26 6.64 15.61 -13.87
N LEU A 27 5.66 15.18 -13.08
CA LEU A 27 4.28 15.67 -13.21
C LEU A 27 4.17 17.16 -12.89
N ALA A 28 4.85 17.63 -11.85
CA ALA A 28 4.85 19.03 -11.46
C ALA A 28 5.44 19.95 -12.55
N VAL A 29 6.57 19.55 -13.15
CA VAL A 29 7.26 20.33 -14.20
C VAL A 29 6.49 20.29 -15.52
N THR A 30 5.90 19.15 -15.87
CA THR A 30 5.15 19.01 -17.13
C THR A 30 3.73 19.56 -17.06
N GLY A 31 3.24 19.89 -15.85
CA GLY A 31 1.85 20.32 -15.63
C GLY A 31 0.81 19.24 -15.93
N ARG A 32 1.23 17.98 -16.03
CA ARG A 32 0.33 16.86 -16.31
C ARG A 32 -0.50 16.51 -15.08
N GLY A 33 -1.80 16.34 -15.28
CA GLY A 33 -2.71 15.81 -14.27
C GLY A 33 -2.38 14.36 -13.91
N LEU A 34 -2.64 14.00 -12.66
CA LEU A 34 -2.44 12.67 -12.11
C LEU A 34 -3.75 11.90 -12.16
N ARG A 35 -3.78 10.76 -12.87
CA ARG A 35 -4.93 9.87 -12.88
C ARG A 35 -4.97 9.11 -11.56
N TYR A 36 -6.09 9.23 -10.85
CA TYR A 36 -6.16 8.81 -9.45
C TYR A 36 -7.01 7.58 -9.18
N THR A 37 -7.92 7.23 -10.09
CA THR A 37 -8.79 6.06 -10.00
C THR A 37 -8.96 5.38 -11.36
N ALA A 38 -9.39 4.13 -11.34
CA ALA A 38 -9.81 3.39 -12.54
C ALA A 38 -11.20 3.85 -13.03
N ASP A 39 -12.04 4.36 -12.12
CA ASP A 39 -13.47 4.65 -12.36
C ASP A 39 -13.74 6.01 -13.04
N SER A 40 -12.70 6.82 -13.26
CA SER A 40 -12.80 8.13 -13.88
C SER A 40 -11.61 8.39 -14.80
N MET A 41 -11.85 9.23 -15.81
CA MET A 41 -10.83 9.80 -16.69
C MET A 41 -10.30 11.14 -16.18
N ASP A 42 -10.88 11.67 -15.11
CA ASP A 42 -10.45 12.91 -14.49
C ASP A 42 -9.08 12.78 -13.85
N THR A 43 -8.43 13.92 -13.69
CA THR A 43 -7.10 14.01 -13.12
C THR A 43 -7.06 15.01 -11.98
N ILE A 44 -6.25 14.71 -10.98
CA ILE A 44 -5.97 15.61 -9.87
C ILE A 44 -4.60 16.24 -9.99
N SER A 45 -4.37 17.29 -9.21
CA SER A 45 -3.04 17.90 -9.13
C SER A 45 -2.03 16.97 -8.43
N TRP A 46 -0.77 17.03 -8.86
CA TRP A 46 0.33 16.21 -8.33
C TRP A 46 0.51 16.29 -6.80
N TRP A 47 0.12 17.40 -6.16
CA TRP A 47 0.26 17.62 -4.73
C TRP A 47 -0.85 16.99 -3.89
N GLN A 48 -1.99 16.63 -4.50
CA GLN A 48 -3.15 16.15 -3.76
C GLN A 48 -2.88 14.83 -3.01
N PRO A 49 -2.18 13.82 -3.56
CA PRO A 49 -1.79 12.64 -2.78
C PRO A 49 -0.76 12.94 -1.68
N TRP A 50 0.06 13.97 -1.86
CA TRP A 50 1.11 14.36 -0.91
C TRP A 50 0.56 15.11 0.31
N ALA A 51 -0.41 16.00 0.12
CA ALA A 51 -0.97 16.82 1.19
C ALA A 51 -1.43 16.01 2.42
N PRO A 52 -2.29 14.98 2.30
CA PRO A 52 -2.72 14.20 3.46
C PRO A 52 -1.58 13.33 4.02
N ALA A 53 -0.70 12.80 3.17
CA ALA A 53 0.47 12.03 3.61
C ALA A 53 1.43 12.88 4.47
N VAL A 54 1.69 14.12 4.07
CA VAL A 54 2.52 15.07 4.83
C VAL A 54 1.83 15.45 6.14
N ALA A 55 0.53 15.75 6.13
CA ALA A 55 -0.21 16.08 7.34
C ALA A 55 -0.19 14.93 8.37
N GLY A 56 -0.46 13.71 7.92
CA GLY A 56 -0.39 12.52 8.75
C GLY A 56 1.03 12.24 9.27
N LEU A 57 2.06 12.47 8.44
CA LEU A 57 3.46 12.30 8.84
C LEU A 57 3.87 13.32 9.92
N LEU A 58 3.54 14.61 9.74
CA LEU A 58 3.84 15.65 10.71
C LEU A 58 3.16 15.37 12.05
N ALA A 59 1.89 14.97 12.03
CA ALA A 59 1.19 14.54 13.23
C ALA A 59 1.88 13.32 13.87
N ALA A 60 2.23 12.30 13.08
CA ALA A 60 2.91 11.11 13.61
C ALA A 60 4.24 11.43 14.30
N LEU A 61 5.00 12.40 13.77
CA LEU A 61 6.28 12.83 14.32
C LEU A 61 6.13 13.71 15.57
N ALA A 62 5.04 14.46 15.69
CA ALA A 62 4.78 15.33 16.84
C ALA A 62 4.42 14.57 18.13
N PHE A 63 3.87 13.35 18.01
CA PHE A 63 3.48 12.54 19.17
C PHE A 63 4.48 11.41 19.43
N PRO A 64 4.93 11.22 20.69
CA PRO A 64 5.85 10.14 21.04
C PRO A 64 5.20 8.76 20.88
N VAL A 65 6.03 7.74 20.69
CA VAL A 65 5.59 6.35 20.58
C VAL A 65 6.46 5.50 21.49
N ASP A 66 5.83 4.62 22.27
CA ASP A 66 6.52 3.56 22.99
C ASP A 66 7.08 2.55 21.99
N ALA A 67 8.35 2.72 21.63
CA ALA A 67 9.04 1.82 20.73
C ALA A 67 9.25 0.46 21.41
N ARG A 68 8.70 -0.59 20.81
CA ARG A 68 9.11 -1.97 21.08
C ARG A 68 9.85 -2.51 19.88
N ASP A 69 10.97 -3.17 20.14
CA ASP A 69 11.66 -3.91 19.08
C ASP A 69 10.78 -5.07 18.63
N PRO A 70 10.41 -5.11 17.34
CA PRO A 70 9.55 -6.17 16.85
C PRO A 70 10.30 -7.50 16.82
N ALA A 71 9.56 -8.59 17.06
CA ALA A 71 10.06 -9.93 16.81
C ALA A 71 10.57 -10.02 15.37
N THR A 72 11.84 -10.41 15.23
CA THR A 72 12.46 -10.59 13.92
C THR A 72 11.96 -11.89 13.31
N PRO A 73 11.45 -11.89 12.06
CA PRO A 73 11.04 -13.13 11.41
C PRO A 73 12.20 -14.13 11.34
N SER A 74 11.92 -15.40 11.62
CA SER A 74 12.90 -16.47 11.43
C SER A 74 13.17 -16.68 9.93
N ASN A 75 14.44 -16.67 9.54
CA ASN A 75 14.89 -16.79 8.15
C ASN A 75 14.14 -15.85 7.18
N PRO A 76 14.30 -14.52 7.33
CA PRO A 76 13.45 -13.53 6.67
C PRO A 76 13.69 -13.45 5.15
N LEU A 77 14.91 -13.72 4.68
CA LEU A 77 15.32 -13.43 3.30
C LEU A 77 14.63 -14.31 2.24
N PRO A 78 14.56 -15.65 2.38
CA PRO A 78 13.82 -16.48 1.42
C PRO A 78 12.32 -16.13 1.36
N GLN A 79 11.73 -15.81 2.51
CA GLN A 79 10.33 -15.37 2.57
C GLN A 79 10.15 -14.00 1.91
N ALA A 80 11.09 -13.07 2.13
CA ALA A 80 11.07 -11.74 1.51
C ALA A 80 11.11 -11.84 -0.03
N TRP A 81 11.97 -12.69 -0.56
CA TRP A 81 12.06 -12.94 -2.01
C TRP A 81 10.80 -13.62 -2.55
N ALA A 82 10.28 -14.66 -1.88
CA ALA A 82 9.05 -15.31 -2.32
C ALA A 82 7.86 -14.33 -2.41
N LEU A 83 7.69 -13.47 -1.40
CA LEU A 83 6.65 -12.45 -1.38
C LEU A 83 6.90 -11.36 -2.42
N LEU A 84 8.14 -10.92 -2.60
CA LEU A 84 8.48 -9.94 -3.64
C LEU A 84 8.13 -10.49 -5.03
N THR A 85 8.51 -11.74 -5.30
CA THR A 85 8.15 -12.44 -6.53
C THR A 85 6.63 -12.50 -6.71
N CYS A 86 5.86 -12.78 -5.66
CA CYS A 86 4.40 -12.78 -5.74
C CYS A 86 3.84 -11.41 -6.12
N GLY A 87 4.31 -10.32 -5.50
CA GLY A 87 3.84 -8.97 -5.80
C GLY A 87 4.21 -8.51 -7.22
N VAL A 88 5.45 -8.80 -7.65
CA VAL A 88 5.91 -8.50 -9.03
C VAL A 88 5.17 -9.35 -10.05
N ALA A 89 4.96 -10.64 -9.79
CA ALA A 89 4.20 -11.52 -10.65
C ALA A 89 2.74 -11.08 -10.75
N PHE A 90 2.12 -10.63 -9.65
CA PHE A 90 0.76 -10.10 -9.66
C PHE A 90 0.64 -8.87 -10.57
N ALA A 91 1.52 -7.88 -10.39
CA ALA A 91 1.54 -6.69 -11.23
C ALA A 91 1.76 -7.05 -12.71
N SER A 92 2.77 -7.87 -12.99
CA SER A 92 3.13 -8.25 -14.37
C SER A 92 2.04 -9.07 -15.05
N ALA A 93 1.46 -10.03 -14.33
CA ALA A 93 0.38 -10.87 -14.85
C ALA A 93 -0.88 -10.04 -15.13
N LEU A 94 -1.24 -9.07 -14.30
CA LEU A 94 -2.37 -8.19 -14.58
C LEU A 94 -2.15 -7.29 -15.78
N ILE A 95 -0.93 -6.78 -15.98
CA ILE A 95 -0.59 -5.98 -17.17
C ILE A 95 -0.73 -6.83 -18.45
N VAL A 96 -0.32 -8.11 -18.40
CA VAL A 96 -0.32 -8.99 -19.58
C VAL A 96 -1.69 -9.61 -19.86
N LEU A 97 -2.37 -10.11 -18.82
CA LEU A 97 -3.64 -10.82 -18.92
C LEU A 97 -4.85 -9.88 -18.87
N GLY A 98 -4.64 -8.62 -18.49
CA GLY A 98 -5.67 -7.62 -18.29
C GLY A 98 -6.31 -7.68 -16.89
N PRO A 99 -6.84 -6.56 -16.39
CA PRO A 99 -7.44 -6.46 -15.06
C PRO A 99 -8.91 -6.89 -15.00
N ALA A 100 -9.49 -7.38 -16.09
CA ALA A 100 -10.87 -7.82 -16.11
C ALA A 100 -11.08 -9.06 -15.22
N GLU A 101 -12.25 -9.21 -14.63
CA GLU A 101 -12.59 -10.45 -13.94
C GLU A 101 -12.70 -11.62 -14.91
N PRO A 102 -12.29 -12.85 -14.53
CA PRO A 102 -11.86 -13.26 -13.18
C PRO A 102 -10.36 -13.03 -12.89
N ASN A 103 -9.59 -12.48 -13.83
CA ASN A 103 -8.13 -12.39 -13.72
C ASN A 103 -7.72 -11.59 -12.49
N TYR A 104 -8.39 -10.45 -12.24
CA TYR A 104 -8.12 -9.62 -11.07
C TYR A 104 -8.28 -10.39 -9.76
N THR A 105 -9.46 -10.95 -9.50
CA THR A 105 -9.71 -11.65 -8.25
C THR A 105 -8.86 -12.92 -8.10
N VAL A 106 -8.73 -13.73 -9.15
CA VAL A 106 -7.97 -14.99 -9.11
C VAL A 106 -6.48 -14.74 -8.87
N LEU A 107 -5.86 -13.80 -9.60
CA LEU A 107 -4.45 -13.47 -9.42
C LEU A 107 -4.20 -12.87 -8.04
N LYS A 108 -5.10 -11.99 -7.57
CA LYS A 108 -4.96 -11.32 -6.26
C LYS A 108 -5.03 -12.32 -5.12
N LEU A 109 -6.04 -13.20 -5.10
CA LEU A 109 -6.16 -14.25 -4.08
C LEU A 109 -5.06 -15.30 -4.18
N GLY A 110 -4.69 -15.71 -5.40
CA GLY A 110 -3.64 -16.70 -5.61
C GLY A 110 -2.28 -16.20 -5.14
N LEU A 111 -1.85 -15.04 -5.63
CA LEU A 111 -0.49 -14.53 -5.42
C LEU A 111 -0.34 -13.73 -4.12
N LEU A 112 -1.36 -13.00 -3.68
CA LEU A 112 -1.26 -12.18 -2.46
C LEU A 112 -1.77 -12.88 -1.19
N LEU A 113 -2.46 -14.02 -1.30
CA LEU A 113 -2.94 -14.79 -0.14
C LEU A 113 -2.49 -16.25 -0.15
N ALA A 114 -2.91 -17.03 -1.14
CA ALA A 114 -2.75 -18.49 -1.12
C ALA A 114 -1.26 -18.90 -1.12
N VAL A 115 -0.46 -18.37 -2.04
CA VAL A 115 0.99 -18.66 -2.10
C VAL A 115 1.71 -18.21 -0.83
N PRO A 116 1.54 -16.97 -0.32
CA PRO A 116 2.11 -16.54 0.97
C PRO A 116 1.76 -17.46 2.15
N VAL A 117 0.50 -17.90 2.25
CA VAL A 117 0.06 -18.83 3.30
C VAL A 117 0.82 -20.16 3.20
N VAL A 118 0.98 -20.71 1.98
CA VAL A 118 1.78 -21.93 1.76
C VAL A 118 3.24 -21.72 2.15
N VAL A 119 3.85 -20.58 1.77
CA VAL A 119 5.22 -20.23 2.14
C VAL A 119 5.40 -20.25 3.66
N PHE A 120 4.48 -19.64 4.42
CA PHE A 120 4.55 -19.63 5.87
C PHE A 120 4.24 -20.98 6.50
N ALA A 121 3.30 -21.75 5.95
CA ALA A 121 3.01 -23.10 6.41
C ALA A 121 4.23 -24.02 6.27
N VAL A 122 4.96 -23.93 5.14
CA VAL A 122 6.20 -24.69 4.91
C VAL A 122 7.31 -24.21 5.84
N ALA A 123 7.48 -22.90 6.02
CA ALA A 123 8.47 -22.36 6.95
C ALA A 123 8.20 -22.83 8.40
N ARG A 124 6.93 -22.88 8.80
CA ARG A 124 6.51 -23.36 10.13
C ARG A 124 6.86 -24.82 10.36
N ARG A 125 6.67 -25.68 9.36
CA ARG A 125 7.11 -27.10 9.42
C ARG A 125 8.62 -27.24 9.64
N ARG A 126 9.40 -26.20 9.34
CA ARG A 126 10.85 -26.12 9.56
C ARG A 126 11.23 -25.36 10.86
N GLY A 127 10.27 -25.14 11.76
CA GLY A 127 10.50 -24.52 13.07
C GLY A 127 10.34 -23.00 13.10
N ALA A 128 9.88 -22.36 12.02
CA ALA A 128 9.59 -20.93 12.02
C ALA A 128 8.33 -20.59 12.84
N ALA A 129 8.40 -19.52 13.63
CA ALA A 129 7.21 -18.94 14.26
C ALA A 129 6.26 -18.32 13.22
N TRP A 130 4.95 -18.38 13.48
CA TRP A 130 3.97 -17.67 12.67
C TRP A 130 4.15 -16.15 12.81
N PRO A 131 3.81 -15.34 11.79
CA PRO A 131 3.79 -13.89 11.94
C PRO A 131 2.92 -13.46 13.13
N ASP A 132 3.53 -12.77 14.09
CA ASP A 132 2.88 -12.34 15.33
C ASP A 132 1.56 -11.61 15.04
N PRO A 133 0.41 -12.02 15.64
CA PRO A 133 -0.82 -11.27 15.55
C PRO A 133 -0.66 -9.89 16.20
N THR A 134 -0.90 -8.83 15.42
CA THR A 134 -0.99 -7.47 15.97
C THR A 134 -2.31 -7.34 16.73
N VAL A 135 -2.36 -7.79 17.99
CA VAL A 135 -3.59 -7.78 18.81
C VAL A 135 -3.65 -6.59 19.76
N GLU A 136 -2.55 -5.87 19.97
CA GLU A 136 -2.55 -4.74 20.90
C GLU A 136 -3.28 -3.53 20.28
N ALA A 137 -4.46 -3.22 20.83
CA ALA A 137 -5.20 -2.00 20.53
C ALA A 137 -4.43 -0.78 21.05
N ARG A 138 -3.60 -0.19 20.19
CA ARG A 138 -2.86 1.04 20.47
C ARG A 138 -3.48 2.21 19.72
N TRP A 139 -3.84 3.25 20.45
CA TRP A 139 -4.42 4.48 19.90
C TRP A 139 -3.37 5.56 19.56
N SER A 140 -2.08 5.30 19.82
CA SER A 140 -1.00 6.22 19.43
C SER A 140 -0.93 6.62 17.94
N PRO A 141 -1.45 5.84 16.97
CA PRO A 141 -1.53 6.31 15.57
C PRO A 141 -2.69 7.27 15.30
N ALA A 142 -3.64 7.45 16.23
CA ALA A 142 -4.86 8.20 15.98
C ALA A 142 -4.63 9.65 15.51
N PRO A 143 -3.68 10.42 16.07
CA PRO A 143 -3.40 11.76 15.56
C PRO A 143 -2.98 11.77 14.09
N ALA A 144 -2.16 10.79 13.68
CA ALA A 144 -1.70 10.67 12.29
C ALA A 144 -2.85 10.32 11.33
N VAL A 145 -3.73 9.39 11.75
CA VAL A 145 -4.91 8.99 10.97
C VAL A 145 -5.90 10.15 10.86
N ILE A 146 -6.20 10.84 11.96
CA ILE A 146 -7.12 11.98 11.98
C ILE A 146 -6.60 13.11 11.08
N ALA A 147 -5.31 13.47 11.19
CA ALA A 147 -4.72 14.51 10.36
C ALA A 147 -4.73 14.15 8.87
N TYR A 148 -4.40 12.89 8.54
CA TYR A 148 -4.48 12.38 7.17
C TYR A 148 -5.92 12.49 6.64
N LEU A 149 -6.89 11.94 7.36
CA LEU A 149 -8.29 11.90 6.93
C LEU A 149 -8.90 13.30 6.83
N ALA A 150 -8.57 14.21 7.73
CA ALA A 150 -9.07 15.59 7.67
C ALA A 150 -8.67 16.28 6.36
N VAL A 151 -7.38 16.20 5.99
CA VAL A 151 -6.88 16.78 4.75
C VAL A 151 -7.39 16.03 3.52
N TYR A 152 -7.42 14.69 3.58
CA TYR A 152 -7.93 13.88 2.47
C TYR A 152 -9.40 14.19 2.16
N LEU A 153 -10.25 14.21 3.18
CA LEU A 153 -11.67 14.48 3.03
C LEU A 153 -11.96 15.94 2.66
N SER A 154 -11.13 16.91 3.08
CA SER A 154 -11.29 18.31 2.63
C SER A 154 -10.94 18.53 1.16
N LEU A 155 -10.16 17.62 0.58
CA LEU A 155 -9.77 17.64 -0.84
C LEU A 155 -10.60 16.68 -1.69
N ALA A 156 -11.40 15.82 -1.06
CA ALA A 156 -12.23 14.87 -1.77
C ALA A 156 -13.36 15.63 -2.47
N GLU A 157 -13.43 15.50 -3.79
CA GLU A 157 -14.55 15.99 -4.57
C GLU A 157 -15.81 15.17 -4.23
N GLU A 158 -16.98 15.83 -4.25
CA GLU A 158 -18.26 15.13 -4.19
C GLU A 158 -18.35 14.18 -5.39
N ARG A 159 -18.64 12.91 -5.11
CA ARG A 159 -18.82 11.89 -6.14
C ARG A 159 -20.18 11.26 -5.96
N ASP A 160 -20.81 10.95 -7.09
CA ASP A 160 -21.97 10.09 -7.12
C ASP A 160 -21.63 8.77 -6.42
N SER A 161 -22.48 8.37 -5.48
CA SER A 161 -22.31 7.12 -4.77
C SER A 161 -22.49 5.97 -5.76
N PHE A 162 -21.49 5.11 -5.92
CA PHE A 162 -21.64 3.88 -6.72
C PHE A 162 -22.66 2.90 -6.11
N LEU A 163 -23.09 3.19 -4.87
CA LEU A 163 -24.13 2.47 -4.15
C LEU A 163 -25.52 3.11 -4.32
N ALA A 164 -25.64 4.20 -5.08
CA ALA A 164 -26.92 4.86 -5.32
C ALA A 164 -27.91 3.87 -5.97
N GLY A 165 -29.06 3.67 -5.33
CA GLY A 165 -30.08 2.71 -5.78
C GLY A 165 -29.77 1.24 -5.51
N VAL A 166 -28.66 0.92 -4.84
CA VAL A 166 -28.32 -0.46 -4.42
C VAL A 166 -28.95 -0.75 -3.06
N PRO A 167 -29.66 -1.89 -2.88
CA PRO A 167 -30.22 -2.26 -1.59
C PRO A 167 -29.17 -2.28 -0.48
N VAL A 168 -29.53 -1.82 0.73
CA VAL A 168 -28.60 -1.68 1.87
C VAL A 168 -27.82 -2.97 2.17
N ALA A 169 -28.47 -4.14 2.06
CA ALA A 169 -27.83 -5.43 2.28
C ALA A 169 -26.72 -5.69 1.23
N ASP A 170 -27.00 -5.43 -0.04
CA ASP A 170 -26.03 -5.62 -1.13
C ASP A 170 -24.89 -4.60 -1.03
N SER A 171 -25.21 -3.35 -0.69
CA SER A 171 -24.23 -2.29 -0.40
C SER A 171 -23.28 -2.70 0.72
N ALA A 172 -23.79 -3.28 1.80
CA ALA A 172 -22.97 -3.78 2.90
C ALA A 172 -22.03 -4.92 2.44
N VAL A 173 -22.53 -5.86 1.63
CA VAL A 173 -21.72 -6.95 1.07
C VAL A 173 -20.62 -6.41 0.15
N LEU A 174 -20.94 -5.46 -0.74
CA LEU A 174 -19.97 -4.84 -1.65
C LEU A 174 -18.88 -4.08 -0.89
N LEU A 175 -19.26 -3.30 0.12
CA LEU A 175 -18.30 -2.55 0.94
C LEU A 175 -17.40 -3.47 1.76
N LEU A 176 -17.96 -4.51 2.40
CA LEU A 176 -17.18 -5.47 3.17
C LEU A 176 -16.26 -6.31 2.28
N GLY A 177 -16.74 -6.74 1.12
CA GLY A 177 -15.95 -7.47 0.12
C GLY A 177 -14.82 -6.61 -0.43
N GLY A 178 -15.11 -5.38 -0.84
CA GLY A 178 -14.14 -4.41 -1.32
C GLY A 178 -13.10 -4.05 -0.25
N PHE A 179 -13.52 -3.83 0.99
CA PHE A 179 -12.62 -3.62 2.12
C PHE A 179 -11.71 -4.83 2.36
N ALA A 180 -12.27 -6.04 2.38
CA ALA A 180 -11.50 -7.27 2.58
C ALA A 180 -10.46 -7.48 1.47
N MET A 181 -10.85 -7.27 0.22
CA MET A 181 -10.00 -7.49 -0.95
C MET A 181 -8.96 -6.40 -1.19
N ASN A 182 -9.31 -5.14 -0.95
CA ASN A 182 -8.46 -4.00 -1.31
C ASN A 182 -7.71 -3.44 -0.11
N ALA A 183 -8.35 -3.28 1.05
CA ALA A 183 -7.66 -2.77 2.23
C ALA A 183 -7.01 -3.90 3.04
N LEU A 184 -7.79 -4.89 3.49
CA LEU A 184 -7.28 -5.91 4.42
C LEU A 184 -6.21 -6.80 3.78
N LEU A 185 -6.53 -7.43 2.65
CA LEU A 185 -5.60 -8.34 1.98
C LEU A 185 -4.30 -7.63 1.58
N GLU A 186 -4.40 -6.45 0.97
CA GLU A 186 -3.22 -5.74 0.50
C GLU A 186 -2.35 -5.25 1.66
N GLU A 187 -2.92 -4.67 2.72
CA GLU A 187 -2.12 -4.22 3.86
C GLU A 187 -1.48 -5.40 4.60
N VAL A 188 -2.17 -6.54 4.70
CA VAL A 188 -1.59 -7.77 5.25
C VAL A 188 -0.42 -8.24 4.39
N PHE A 189 -0.57 -8.26 3.07
CA PHE A 189 0.49 -8.70 2.17
C PHE A 189 1.67 -7.72 2.13
N TYR A 190 1.44 -6.47 1.73
CA TYR A 190 2.50 -5.51 1.44
C TYR A 190 3.19 -4.97 2.70
N ARG A 191 2.42 -4.67 3.77
CA ARG A 191 2.96 -4.01 4.96
C ARG A 191 3.31 -5.05 6.01
N ARG A 192 2.34 -5.89 6.39
CA ARG A 192 2.59 -6.87 7.43
C ARG A 192 3.56 -7.96 7.00
N TRP A 193 3.39 -8.54 5.81
CA TRP A 193 4.23 -9.66 5.38
C TRP A 193 5.52 -9.23 4.69
N LEU A 194 5.41 -8.56 3.53
CA LEU A 194 6.53 -8.21 2.67
C LEU A 194 7.50 -7.22 3.35
N LEU A 195 7.00 -6.06 3.77
CA LEU A 195 7.82 -5.01 4.37
C LEU A 195 8.52 -5.50 5.65
N THR A 196 7.83 -6.23 6.54
CA THR A 196 8.46 -6.73 7.79
C THR A 196 9.68 -7.61 7.51
N ARG A 197 9.66 -8.42 6.45
CA ARG A 197 10.77 -9.33 6.11
C ARG A 197 11.90 -8.60 5.40
N TRP A 198 11.59 -7.69 4.48
CA TRP A 198 12.60 -6.82 3.89
C TRP A 198 13.24 -5.89 4.91
N ARG A 199 12.51 -5.46 5.94
CA ARG A 199 13.08 -4.69 7.06
C ARG A 199 14.14 -5.49 7.78
N ALA A 200 13.85 -6.77 8.08
CA ALA A 200 14.81 -7.65 8.73
C ALA A 200 16.04 -7.95 7.85
N ALA A 201 15.89 -7.92 6.52
CA ALA A 201 16.98 -8.22 5.58
C ALA A 201 17.83 -7.00 5.19
N LEU A 202 17.22 -5.83 4.99
CA LEU A 202 17.86 -4.65 4.40
C LEU A 202 17.72 -3.37 5.25
N GLY A 203 16.91 -3.40 6.32
CA GLY A 203 16.62 -2.22 7.15
C GLY A 203 15.30 -1.52 6.78
N PRO A 204 14.91 -0.49 7.56
CA PRO A 204 13.57 0.10 7.51
C PRO A 204 13.22 0.76 6.18
N TRP A 205 14.03 1.73 5.73
CA TRP A 205 13.73 2.53 4.54
C TRP A 205 13.75 1.75 3.23
N PRO A 206 14.70 0.82 3.00
CA PRO A 206 14.66 -0.02 1.79
C PRO A 206 13.40 -0.88 1.75
N ALA A 207 12.95 -1.39 2.89
CA ALA A 207 11.74 -2.20 2.97
C ALA A 207 10.47 -1.40 2.66
N VAL A 208 10.39 -0.16 3.16
CA VAL A 208 9.29 0.77 2.83
C VAL A 208 9.29 1.06 1.33
N ALA A 209 10.44 1.39 0.75
CA ALA A 209 10.56 1.70 -0.68
C ALA A 209 10.16 0.50 -1.57
N ILE A 210 10.66 -0.70 -1.27
CA ILE A 210 10.30 -1.93 -1.99
C ILE A 210 8.79 -2.18 -1.90
N SER A 211 8.22 -2.14 -0.70
CA SER A 211 6.79 -2.37 -0.48
C SER A 211 5.93 -1.35 -1.23
N ALA A 212 6.28 -0.06 -1.16
CA ALA A 212 5.57 1.02 -1.84
C ALA A 212 5.62 0.89 -3.36
N ILE A 213 6.78 0.60 -3.95
CA ILE A 213 6.94 0.46 -5.41
C ILE A 213 6.14 -0.73 -5.93
N VAL A 214 6.26 -1.90 -5.30
CA VAL A 214 5.58 -3.12 -5.77
C VAL A 214 4.06 -2.97 -5.63
N TRP A 215 3.61 -2.31 -4.56
CA TRP A 215 2.20 -1.97 -4.38
C TRP A 215 1.70 -0.97 -5.45
N ALA A 216 2.48 0.05 -5.77
CA ALA A 216 2.11 1.00 -6.82
C ALA A 216 2.08 0.35 -8.21
N ALA A 217 3.01 -0.55 -8.52
CA ALA A 217 3.21 -1.09 -9.86
C ALA A 217 1.98 -1.82 -10.42
N TRP A 218 1.20 -2.55 -9.61
CA TRP A 218 0.04 -3.26 -10.13
C TRP A 218 -1.08 -2.31 -10.59
N HIS A 219 -1.10 -1.07 -10.07
CA HIS A 219 -2.08 -0.07 -10.47
C HIS A 219 -1.90 0.38 -11.93
N ILE A 220 -0.75 0.09 -12.56
CA ILE A 220 -0.55 0.31 -14.00
C ILE A 220 -1.63 -0.45 -14.79
N ALA A 221 -2.01 -1.65 -14.35
CA ALA A 221 -2.99 -2.45 -15.08
C ALA A 221 -4.41 -1.83 -15.05
N ILE A 222 -4.79 -1.14 -13.97
CA ILE A 222 -6.15 -0.61 -13.78
C ILE A 222 -6.27 0.90 -14.07
N GLN A 223 -5.17 1.65 -13.96
CA GLN A 223 -5.14 3.10 -14.18
C GLN A 223 -4.31 3.48 -15.42
N GLY A 224 -3.70 2.50 -16.08
CA GLY A 224 -2.84 2.74 -17.23
C GLY A 224 -3.59 3.27 -18.45
N SER A 225 -2.84 3.96 -19.29
CA SER A 225 -3.25 4.42 -20.63
C SER A 225 -2.68 3.52 -21.74
N GLY A 226 -1.82 2.56 -21.39
CA GLY A 226 -1.07 1.74 -22.33
C GLY A 226 0.34 2.26 -22.61
N ASN A 227 0.68 3.48 -22.15
CA ASN A 227 2.04 3.98 -22.16
C ASN A 227 2.75 3.60 -20.85
N LEU A 228 3.47 2.49 -20.85
CA LEU A 228 4.09 1.93 -19.64
C LEU A 228 4.97 2.93 -18.87
N ALA A 229 5.74 3.77 -19.55
CA ALA A 229 6.61 4.75 -18.90
C ALA A 229 5.79 5.88 -18.25
N GLY A 230 4.79 6.40 -18.95
CA GLY A 230 3.87 7.41 -18.41
C GLY A 230 3.04 6.85 -17.25
N ASP A 231 2.55 5.63 -17.39
CA ASP A 231 1.74 4.94 -16.39
C ASP A 231 2.57 4.65 -15.13
N ALA A 232 3.84 4.26 -15.28
CA ALA A 232 4.77 4.10 -14.15
C ALA A 232 4.98 5.42 -13.39
N VAL A 233 5.20 6.54 -14.11
CA VAL A 233 5.31 7.87 -13.48
C VAL A 233 4.01 8.22 -12.73
N ASN A 234 2.85 7.96 -13.34
CA ASN A 234 1.57 8.23 -12.71
C ASN A 234 1.38 7.44 -11.40
N VAL A 235 1.54 6.12 -11.42
CA VAL A 235 1.28 5.29 -10.23
C VAL A 235 2.33 5.49 -9.14
N LEU A 236 3.58 5.79 -9.50
CA LEU A 236 4.61 6.10 -8.50
C LEU A 236 4.31 7.43 -7.82
N ALA A 237 3.87 8.44 -8.56
CA ALA A 237 3.51 9.74 -7.99
C ALA A 237 2.23 9.68 -7.12
N ASN A 238 1.33 8.74 -7.40
CA ASN A 238 0.06 8.59 -6.69
C ASN A 238 0.11 7.51 -5.60
N GLN A 239 0.17 6.24 -6.00
CA GLN A 239 0.21 5.11 -5.07
C GLN A 239 1.57 4.98 -4.40
N GLY A 240 2.67 5.37 -5.05
CA GLY A 240 3.99 5.31 -4.43
C GLY A 240 4.08 6.14 -3.15
N VAL A 241 3.62 7.40 -3.16
CA VAL A 241 3.63 8.27 -1.96
C VAL A 241 2.71 7.73 -0.86
N SER A 242 1.49 7.31 -1.21
CA SER A 242 0.57 6.64 -0.29
C SER A 242 1.20 5.39 0.31
N GLY A 243 1.95 4.63 -0.50
CA GLY A 243 2.69 3.46 -0.08
C GLY A 243 3.82 3.75 0.90
N LEU A 244 4.58 4.84 0.68
CA LEU A 244 5.61 5.30 1.60
C LEU A 244 5.00 5.67 2.96
N PHE A 245 3.89 6.40 2.96
CA PHE A 245 3.22 6.83 4.19
C PHE A 245 2.67 5.65 5.00
N LEU A 246 1.94 4.73 4.36
CA LEU A 246 1.46 3.51 5.02
C LEU A 246 2.61 2.63 5.52
N GLY A 247 3.70 2.51 4.74
CA GLY A 247 4.90 1.81 5.16
C GLY A 247 5.55 2.45 6.40
N PHE A 248 5.61 3.78 6.47
CA PHE A 248 6.08 4.52 7.63
C PHE A 248 5.20 4.27 8.86
N LEU A 249 3.86 4.36 8.74
CA LEU A 249 2.94 4.07 9.85
C LEU A 249 3.13 2.65 10.38
N TRP A 250 3.30 1.67 9.48
CA TRP A 250 3.58 0.30 9.88
C TRP A 250 4.90 0.17 10.64
N LEU A 251 5.98 0.80 10.16
CA LEU A 251 7.27 0.79 10.86
C LEU A 251 7.20 1.43 12.25
N ARG A 252 6.47 2.55 12.35
CA ARG A 252 6.38 3.35 13.58
C ARG A 252 5.48 2.70 14.63
N TYR A 253 4.31 2.23 14.22
CA TYR A 253 3.25 1.83 15.16
C TYR A 253 3.01 0.33 15.23
N ARG A 254 3.35 -0.42 14.18
CA ARG A 254 3.22 -1.90 14.11
C ARG A 254 1.80 -2.41 14.44
N VAL A 255 0.79 -1.61 14.15
CA VAL A 255 -0.64 -1.97 14.26
C VAL A 255 -1.32 -1.81 12.92
N MET A 256 -2.27 -2.70 12.62
CA MET A 256 -2.93 -2.75 11.31
C MET A 256 -4.03 -1.70 11.14
N TRP A 257 -4.77 -1.39 12.21
CA TRP A 257 -5.96 -0.55 12.11
C TRP A 257 -5.74 0.82 11.40
N PRO A 258 -4.61 1.54 11.57
CA PRO A 258 -4.41 2.82 10.89
C PRO A 258 -4.36 2.63 9.37
N LEU A 259 -3.69 1.56 8.92
CA LEU A 259 -3.55 1.23 7.51
C LEU A 259 -4.90 0.85 6.92
N LEU A 260 -5.66 0.03 7.65
CA LEU A 260 -6.98 -0.44 7.23
C LEU A 260 -8.00 0.69 7.15
N VAL A 261 -7.98 1.63 8.11
CA VAL A 261 -8.89 2.78 8.08
C VAL A 261 -8.55 3.69 6.90
N ILE A 262 -7.29 4.08 6.73
CA ILE A 262 -6.88 4.98 5.64
C ILE A 262 -7.14 4.34 4.28
N HIS A 263 -6.67 3.11 4.07
CA HIS A 263 -6.84 2.41 2.79
C HIS A 263 -8.31 2.01 2.55
N GLY A 264 -9.05 1.69 3.61
CA GLY A 264 -10.49 1.44 3.54
C GLY A 264 -11.25 2.66 3.04
N VAL A 265 -10.96 3.86 3.58
CA VAL A 265 -11.61 5.12 3.16
C VAL A 265 -11.32 5.45 1.68
N TRP A 266 -10.13 5.10 1.15
CA TRP A 266 -9.84 5.28 -0.27
C TRP A 266 -10.73 4.44 -1.19
N ASN A 267 -11.00 3.18 -0.80
CA ASN A 267 -11.74 2.22 -1.63
C ASN A 267 -13.25 2.23 -1.39
N ALA A 268 -13.66 2.56 -0.17
CA ALA A 268 -15.00 2.34 0.34
C ALA A 268 -15.31 3.46 1.35
N ASN A 269 -15.33 4.71 0.88
CA ASN A 269 -15.60 5.86 1.73
C ASN A 269 -16.98 5.69 2.40
N PRO A 270 -17.05 5.53 3.73
CA PRO A 270 -18.32 5.26 4.42
C PRO A 270 -19.32 6.42 4.28
N VAL A 271 -18.87 7.62 3.91
CA VAL A 271 -19.76 8.76 3.58
C VAL A 271 -20.66 8.43 2.38
N GLN A 272 -20.28 7.50 1.51
CA GLN A 272 -21.13 7.06 0.39
C GLN A 272 -22.40 6.33 0.84
N LEU A 273 -22.42 5.76 2.05
CA LEU A 273 -23.63 5.21 2.67
C LEU A 273 -24.58 6.29 3.18
N LEU A 274 -24.09 7.50 3.44
CA LEU A 274 -24.89 8.63 3.92
C LEU A 274 -25.51 9.42 2.76
N ALA A 275 -25.02 9.20 1.54
CA ALA A 275 -25.45 9.87 0.31
C ALA A 275 -26.37 9.02 -0.58
N GLY A 276 -26.66 7.77 -0.20
CA GLY A 276 -27.62 6.88 -0.85
C GLY A 276 -28.87 6.68 -0.01
#